data_AF-D7SVK3-F1
#
_entry.id   AF-D7SVK3-F1
#
_cell.length_a   1.000
_cell.length_b   1.000
_cell.length_c   1.000
_cell.angle_alpha   90.00
_cell.angle_beta   90.00
_cell.angle_gamma   90.00
#
_symmetry.space_group_name_H-M   'P 1'
#
loop_
_entity.id
_entity.type
_entity.pdbx_description
1 polymer ?
#
loop_
_entity_poly.entity_id
_entity_poly.type
_entity_poly.pdbx_seq_one_letter_code
_entity_poly.pdbx_strand_id
1 'polypeptide(L)' 'MQEERAYMIEGRKQELREKEKAHEPYLHVKSEVESCLAYLKEKRKGDPYRNILPRLLYQATHGFTSEIPTFEL' A
#
# COMPACT_ATOMS: atom_id res chain seq x y z
N MET A 1 21.86 41.38 -4.73
CA MET A 1 20.41 41.61 -4.53
C MET A 1 19.53 41.18 -5.71
N GLN A 2 19.77 41.62 -6.96
CA GLN A 2 18.96 41.16 -8.12
C GLN A 2 19.32 39.74 -8.60
N GLU A 3 20.61 39.39 -8.62
CA GLU A 3 21.06 38.04 -9.05
C GLU A 3 20.66 36.92 -8.08
N GLU A 4 20.71 37.16 -6.76
CA GLU A 4 20.20 36.21 -5.76
C GLU A 4 18.71 35.92 -5.94
N ARG A 5 17.92 36.95 -6.29
CA ARG A 5 16.49 36.76 -6.59
C ARG A 5 16.28 35.92 -7.84
N ALA A 6 17.10 36.10 -8.87
CA ALA A 6 17.03 35.30 -10.08
C ALA A 6 17.37 33.83 -9.79
N TYR A 7 18.47 33.57 -9.07
CA TYR A 7 18.89 32.22 -8.67
C TYR A 7 17.82 31.50 -7.83
N MET A 8 17.22 32.18 -6.85
CA MET A 8 16.12 31.63 -6.03
C MET A 8 14.85 31.32 -6.83
N ILE A 9 14.59 32.04 -7.92
CA ILE A 9 13.46 31.77 -8.82
C ILE A 9 13.78 30.57 -9.71
N GLU A 10 14.99 30.50 -10.25
CA GLU A 10 15.48 29.36 -11.05
C GLU A 10 15.43 28.05 -10.25
N GLY A 11 15.92 28.06 -9.01
CA GLY A 11 15.93 26.91 -8.11
C GLY A 11 14.52 26.38 -7.81
N ARG A 12 13.58 27.27 -7.48
CA ARG A 12 12.17 26.87 -7.26
C ARG A 12 11.50 26.30 -8.50
N LYS A 13 11.80 26.82 -9.69
CA LYS A 13 11.29 26.25 -10.95
C LYS A 13 11.82 24.86 -11.19
N GLN A 14 13.08 24.60 -10.82
CA GLN A 14 13.69 23.28 -10.94
C GLN A 14 13.05 22.27 -9.98
N GLU A 15 12.87 22.64 -8.71
CA GLU A 15 12.17 21.80 -7.73
C GLU A 15 10.74 21.45 -8.15
N LEU A 16 10.00 22.41 -8.73
CA LEU A 16 8.65 22.17 -9.25
C LEU A 16 8.67 21.14 -10.39
N ARG A 17 9.59 21.28 -11.34
CA ARG A 17 9.75 20.32 -12.44
C ARG A 17 10.12 18.91 -11.96
N GLU A 18 10.95 18.81 -10.93
CA GLU A 18 11.31 17.51 -10.35
C GLU A 18 10.13 16.83 -9.66
N LYS A 19 9.30 17.62 -8.95
CA LYS A 19 8.04 17.12 -8.37
C LYS A 19 7.04 16.67 -9.43
N GLU A 20 6.90 17.44 -10.52
CA GLU A 20 6.04 17.06 -11.65
C GLU A 20 6.53 15.77 -12.33
N LYS A 21 7.84 15.63 -12.53
CA LYS A 21 8.44 14.40 -13.09
C LYS A 21 8.24 13.19 -12.20
N ALA A 22 8.23 13.37 -10.88
CA ALA A 22 7.98 12.29 -9.92
C ALA A 22 6.49 11.93 -9.79
N HIS A 23 5.58 12.74 -10.34
CA HIS A 23 4.15 12.57 -10.16
C HIS A 23 3.60 11.33 -10.88
N GLU A 24 3.92 11.17 -12.16
CA GLU A 24 3.55 10.00 -12.97
C GLU A 24 4.00 8.66 -12.35
N PRO A 25 5.31 8.45 -12.02
CA PRO A 25 5.73 7.19 -11.41
C PRO A 25 5.12 6.97 -10.02
N TYR A 26 4.89 8.05 -9.25
CA TYR A 26 4.17 7.95 -7.98
C TYR A 26 2.74 7.45 -8.17
N LEU A 27 2.00 8.02 -9.13
CA LEU A 27 0.63 7.60 -9.43
C LEU A 27 0.58 6.15 -9.91
N HIS A 28 1.53 5.73 -10.74
CA HIS A 28 1.64 4.34 -11.18
C HIS A 28 1.80 3.39 -10.00
N VAL A 29 2.82 3.60 -9.16
CA VAL A 29 3.06 2.76 -7.97
C VAL A 29 1.87 2.79 -7.01
N LYS A 30 1.26 3.97 -6.82
CA LYS A 30 0.04 4.09 -6.00
C LYS A 30 -1.09 3.22 -6.54
N SER A 31 -1.33 3.23 -7.85
CA SER A 31 -2.38 2.42 -8.48
C SER A 31 -2.12 0.92 -8.33
N GLU A 32 -0.86 0.48 -8.41
CA GLU A 32 -0.50 -0.93 -8.17
C GLU A 32 -0.77 -1.33 -6.72
N VAL A 33 -0.40 -0.49 -5.76
CA VAL A 33 -0.67 -0.73 -4.33
C VAL A 33 -2.18 -0.79 -4.07
N GLU A 34 -2.95 0.12 -4.66
CA GLU A 34 -4.41 0.13 -4.55
C GLU A 34 -5.04 -1.14 -5.14
N SER A 35 -4.53 -1.62 -6.28
CA SER A 35 -4.96 -2.86 -6.91
C SER A 35 -4.67 -4.09 -6.02
N CYS A 36 -3.46 -4.19 -5.46
CA CYS A 36 -3.09 -5.24 -4.51
C CYS A 36 -4.00 -5.22 -3.27
N LEU A 37 -4.30 -4.04 -2.72
CA LEU A 37 -5.21 -3.90 -1.59
C LEU A 37 -6.64 -4.33 -1.94
N ALA A 38 -7.11 -4.00 -3.14
CA ALA A 38 -8.43 -4.43 -3.62
C ALA A 38 -8.51 -5.96 -3.73
N TYR A 39 -7.48 -6.60 -4.29
CA TYR A 39 -7.36 -8.05 -4.37
C TYR A 39 -7.44 -8.72 -2.98
N LEU A 40 -6.62 -8.26 -2.03
CA LEU A 40 -6.59 -8.82 -0.68
C LEU A 40 -7.93 -8.62 0.07
N LYS A 41 -8.59 -7.48 -0.13
CA LYS A 41 -9.92 -7.22 0.44
C LYS A 41 -10.97 -8.17 -0.13
N GLU A 42 -10.93 -8.43 -1.44
CA GLU A 42 -11.86 -9.35 -2.08
C GLU A 42 -11.65 -10.78 -1.60
N LYS A 43 -10.41 -11.25 -1.58
CA LYS A 43 -10.06 -12.59 -1.07
C LYS A 43 -10.47 -12.78 0.39
N ARG A 44 -10.29 -11.76 1.23
CA ARG A 44 -10.75 -11.79 2.64
C ARG A 44 -12.27 -11.97 2.76
N LYS A 45 -13.09 -11.59 1.78
CA LYS A 45 -14.55 -11.82 1.86
C LYS A 45 -14.90 -13.30 1.86
N GLY A 46 -14.13 -14.12 1.14
CA GLY A 46 -14.29 -15.58 1.06
C GLY A 46 -13.45 -16.37 2.06
N ASP A 47 -12.66 -15.71 2.92
CA ASP A 47 -11.81 -16.38 3.92
C ASP A 47 -12.68 -17.10 4.97
N PRO A 48 -12.63 -18.45 5.07
CA PRO A 48 -13.39 -19.23 6.06
C PRO A 48 -13.07 -18.86 7.50
N TYR A 49 -11.86 -18.35 7.73
CA TYR A 49 -11.36 -17.94 9.04
C TYR A 49 -11.46 -16.44 9.23
N ARG A 50 -12.19 -15.68 8.38
CA ARG A 50 -12.33 -14.23 8.52
C ARG A 50 -12.78 -13.80 9.93
N ASN A 51 -13.67 -14.57 10.54
CA ASN A 51 -14.24 -14.29 11.87
C ASN A 51 -13.43 -14.93 13.00
N ILE A 52 -13.57 -14.40 14.22
CA ILE A 52 -12.84 -14.87 15.41
C ILE A 52 -13.26 -16.30 15.79
N LEU A 53 -14.54 -16.66 15.66
CA LEU A 53 -15.05 -17.97 16.09
C LEU A 53 -14.42 -19.15 15.31
N PRO A 54 -14.39 -19.16 13.96
CA PRO A 54 -13.67 -20.19 13.21
C PRO A 54 -12.18 -20.26 13.56
N ARG A 55 -11.51 -19.12 13.81
CA ARG A 55 -10.10 -19.09 14.22
C ARG A 55 -9.88 -19.78 15.56
N LEU A 56 -10.73 -19.50 16.54
CA LEU A 56 -10.65 -20.12 17.86
C LEU A 56 -10.92 -21.63 17.79
N LEU A 57 -11.89 -22.06 16.99
CA LEU A 57 -12.18 -23.48 16.80
C LEU A 57 -11.00 -24.21 16.14
N TYR A 58 -10.37 -23.59 15.13
CA TYR A 58 -9.18 -24.14 14.49
C TYR A 58 -8.02 -24.28 15.47
N GLN A 59 -7.73 -23.22 16.24
CA GLN A 59 -6.66 -23.24 17.23
C GLN A 59 -6.93 -24.22 18.38
N ALA A 60 -8.18 -24.38 18.80
CA ALA A 60 -8.56 -25.38 19.81
C ALA A 60 -8.33 -26.82 19.32
N THR A 61 -8.45 -27.06 18.01
CA THR A 61 -8.28 -28.38 17.40
C THR A 61 -6.84 -28.66 16.94
N HIS A 62 -6.08 -27.64 16.54
CA HIS A 62 -4.74 -27.76 15.96
C HIS A 62 -3.62 -27.21 16.86
N GLY A 63 -3.95 -26.65 18.03
CA GLY A 63 -3.04 -26.00 18.97
C GLY A 63 -3.00 -24.48 18.79
N PHE A 64 -2.84 -23.75 19.90
CA PHE A 64 -2.85 -22.27 19.92
C PHE A 64 -1.69 -21.61 19.15
N THR A 65 -0.62 -22.36 18.90
CA THR A 65 0.53 -21.92 18.08
C THR A 65 0.41 -22.30 16.61
N SER A 66 -0.70 -22.92 16.20
CA SER A 66 -0.92 -23.28 14.80
C SER A 66 -1.10 -22.03 13.93
N GLU A 67 -0.45 -22.05 12.77
CA GLU A 67 -0.70 -21.05 11.74
C GLU A 67 -2.09 -21.32 11.13
N ILE A 68 -2.93 -20.28 11.14
CA ILE A 68 -4.28 -20.38 10.61
C ILE A 68 -4.21 -20.24 9.09
N PRO A 69 -4.75 -21.21 8.33
CA PRO A 69 -4.74 -21.13 6.88
C PRO A 69 -5.50 -19.87 6.43
N THR A 70 -4.87 -19.14 5.51
CA THR A 70 -5.50 -18.00 4.81
C THR A 70 -6.10 -18.48 3.49
N PHE A 71 -6.70 -17.56 2.73
CA PHE A 71 -7.12 -17.82 1.35
C PHE A 71 -5.96 -18.30 0.48
N GLU A 72 -6.25 -19.17 -0.50
CA GLU A 72 -5.26 -19.65 -1.47
C GLU A 72 -4.69 -18.51 -2.31
N LEU A 73 -3.37 -18.59 -2.56
CA LEU A 73 -2.58 -17.62 -3.33
C LEU A 73 -2.94 -17.65 -4.82
#